data_AF-A0A0Q5PSN8-F1
#
_entry.id   AF-A0A0Q5PSN8-F1
#
_cell.length_a   1.000
_cell.length_b   1.000
_cell.length_c   1.000
_cell.angle_alpha   90.00
_cell.angle_beta   90.00
_cell.angle_gamma   90.00
#
_symmetry.space_group_name_H-M   'P 1'
#
loop_
_entity.id
_entity.type
_entity.pdbx_description
1 polymer ?
#
loop_
_entity_poly.entity_id
_entity_poly.type
_entity_poly.pdbx_seq_one_letter_code
_entity_poly.pdbx_strand_id
1 'polypeptide(L)'
;MAVTFLADLERTIRAMIGAGATYGEFRTIVDMSGKNILPQHAAAEFAKIVRPDSPSRKIALVVSGSLHRLQARRLSSADKHRIFDRREEALEWLWADAA
;
A
#
# COMPACT_ATOMS: atom_id res chain seq x y z
N MET A 1 8.08 16.11 8.11
CA MET A 1 8.17 15.29 6.88
C MET A 1 6.99 14.34 6.66
N ALA A 2 6.27 13.85 7.69
CA ALA A 2 5.12 12.96 7.49
C ALA A 2 3.83 13.67 6.99
N VAL A 3 3.60 14.92 7.41
CA VAL A 3 2.39 15.70 7.08
C VAL A 3 2.26 15.97 5.58
N THR A 4 3.37 16.11 4.86
CA THR A 4 3.38 16.37 3.42
C THR A 4 2.97 15.14 2.59
N PHE A 5 3.43 13.94 2.94
CA PHE A 5 3.15 12.75 2.14
C PHE A 5 1.65 12.41 2.06
N LEU A 6 0.94 12.42 3.20
CA LEU A 6 -0.50 12.13 3.19
C LEU A 6 -1.29 13.21 2.43
N ALA A 7 -0.93 14.47 2.60
CA ALA A 7 -1.58 15.57 1.90
C ALA A 7 -1.37 15.48 0.38
N ASP A 8 -0.16 15.10 -0.06
CA ASP A 8 0.16 14.91 -1.47
C ASP A 8 -0.50 13.66 -2.05
N LEU A 9 -0.58 12.57 -1.27
CA LEU A 9 -1.33 11.37 -1.64
C LEU A 9 -2.82 11.68 -1.82
N GLU A 10 -3.43 12.38 -0.86
CA GLU A 10 -4.84 12.80 -0.94
C GLU A 10 -5.09 13.68 -2.16
N ARG A 11 -4.21 14.67 -2.41
CA ARG A 11 -4.28 15.54 -3.59
C ARG A 11 -4.21 14.73 -4.88
N THR A 12 -3.30 13.77 -4.96
CA THR A 12 -3.13 12.90 -6.13
C THR A 12 -4.37 12.03 -6.35
N ILE A 13 -4.91 11.43 -5.29
CA ILE A 13 -6.15 10.64 -5.34
C ILE A 13 -7.30 11.49 -5.88
N ARG A 14 -7.49 12.71 -5.36
CA ARG A 14 -8.54 13.62 -5.82
C ARG A 14 -8.37 13.99 -7.29
N ALA A 15 -7.14 14.25 -7.74
CA ALA A 15 -6.84 14.55 -9.14
C ALA A 15 -7.14 13.35 -10.06
N MET A 16 -6.77 12.13 -9.66
CA MET A 16 -7.06 10.91 -10.41
C MET A 16 -8.57 10.67 -10.53
N ILE A 17 -9.33 10.88 -9.46
CA ILE A 17 -10.80 10.78 -9.50
C ILE A 17 -11.38 11.82 -10.44
N GLY A 18 -10.90 13.07 -10.37
CA GLY A 18 -11.30 14.13 -11.30
C GLY A 18 -10.97 13.81 -12.77
N ALA A 19 -9.93 13.01 -13.02
CA ALA A 19 -9.53 12.53 -14.34
C ALA A 19 -10.28 11.25 -14.78
N GLY A 20 -11.24 10.76 -14.00
CA GLY A 20 -12.10 9.62 -14.37
C GLY A 20 -11.75 8.29 -13.71
N ALA A 21 -10.80 8.25 -12.77
CA ALA A 21 -10.52 7.04 -12.01
C ALA A 21 -11.61 6.77 -10.95
N THR A 22 -12.12 5.55 -10.87
CA THR A 22 -13.19 5.19 -9.92
C THR A 22 -12.64 5.02 -8.50
N TYR A 23 -13.25 5.70 -7.53
CA TYR A 23 -12.95 5.50 -6.11
C TYR A 23 -13.16 4.03 -5.72
N GLY A 24 -12.23 3.46 -4.97
CA GLY A 24 -12.32 2.06 -4.53
C GLY A 24 -11.74 1.07 -5.54
N GLU A 25 -11.42 1.48 -6.76
CA GLU A 25 -10.82 0.60 -7.80
C GLU A 25 -9.31 0.76 -7.94
N PHE A 26 -8.66 1.55 -7.06
CA PHE A 26 -7.20 1.70 -7.16
C PHE A 26 -6.48 0.39 -6.84
N ARG A 27 -5.39 0.17 -7.55
CA ARG A 27 -4.43 -0.92 -7.29
C ARG A 27 -3.14 -0.27 -6.85
N THR A 28 -2.74 -0.51 -5.61
CA THR A 28 -1.61 0.20 -5.00
C THR A 28 -0.48 -0.76 -4.71
N ILE A 29 0.74 -0.36 -5.06
CA ILE A 29 1.96 -1.04 -4.65
C ILE A 29 2.76 -0.12 -3.73
N VAL A 30 3.22 -0.67 -2.61
CA VAL A 30 4.11 0.01 -1.67
C VAL A 30 5.39 -0.79 -1.59
N ASP A 31 6.45 -0.28 -2.22
CA ASP A 31 7.75 -0.93 -2.27
C ASP A 31 8.66 -0.41 -1.14
N MET A 32 8.92 -1.26 -0.16
CA MET A 32 9.76 -0.98 1.00
C MET A 32 10.92 -1.97 1.12
N SER A 33 11.25 -2.67 0.02
CA SER A 33 12.34 -3.66 -0.06
C SER A 33 13.72 -3.06 0.22
N GLY A 34 13.90 -1.74 0.05
CA GLY A 34 15.11 -1.03 0.45
C GLY A 34 15.25 -0.78 1.95
N LYS A 35 14.36 -1.31 2.80
CA LYS A 35 14.34 -1.07 4.25
C LYS A 35 14.27 -2.40 5.00
N ASN A 36 15.11 -2.55 6.04
CA ASN A 36 15.06 -3.71 6.94
C ASN A 36 13.92 -3.65 7.96
N ILE A 37 13.49 -2.44 8.35
CA ILE A 37 12.38 -2.19 9.27
C ILE A 37 11.90 -0.76 9.06
N LEU A 38 10.62 -0.50 9.35
CA LEU A 38 10.10 0.87 9.43
C LEU A 38 10.24 1.42 10.85
N PRO A 39 10.68 2.68 11.00
CA PRO A 39 10.44 3.43 12.23
C PRO A 39 8.95 3.42 12.58
N GLN A 40 8.61 3.38 13.88
CA GLN A 40 7.23 3.27 14.34
C GLN A 40 6.32 4.38 13.77
N HIS A 41 6.82 5.61 13.66
CA HIS A 41 6.07 6.72 13.06
C HIS A 41 5.73 6.45 11.59
N ALA A 42 6.66 5.89 10.81
CA ALA A 42 6.42 5.55 9.41
C ALA A 42 5.42 4.39 9.29
N ALA A 43 5.53 3.37 10.15
CA ALA A 43 4.57 2.27 10.21
C ALA A 43 3.14 2.78 10.51
N ALA A 44 3.00 3.77 11.41
CA ALA A 44 1.72 4.40 11.71
C ALA A 44 1.14 5.19 10.52
N GLU A 45 1.97 5.86 9.72
CA GLU A 45 1.51 6.51 8.49
C GLU A 45 1.07 5.50 7.43
N PHE A 46 1.82 4.41 7.24
CA PHE A 46 1.42 3.34 6.33
C PHE A 46 0.13 2.65 6.75
N ALA A 47 -0.11 2.50 8.07
CA ALA A 47 -1.37 1.99 8.60
C ALA A 47 -2.59 2.78 8.09
N LYS A 48 -2.46 4.10 7.89
CA LYS A 48 -3.52 4.96 7.37
C LYS A 48 -3.79 4.73 5.88
N ILE A 49 -2.88 4.13 5.13
CA ILE A 49 -3.07 3.79 3.71
C ILE A 49 -3.77 2.44 3.56
N VAL A 50 -3.46 1.49 4.45
CA VAL A 50 -3.98 0.11 4.48
C VAL A 50 -5.27 -0.03 5.31
N ARG A 51 -5.94 1.08 5.60
CA ARG A 51 -7.20 1.10 6.31
C ARG A 51 -8.34 0.48 5.49
N PRO A 52 -9.39 -0.07 6.13
CA PRO A 52 -10.51 -0.70 5.41
C PRO A 52 -11.20 0.20 4.38
N ASP A 53 -11.26 1.51 4.66
CA ASP A 53 -11.84 2.54 3.80
C ASP A 53 -10.86 3.13 2.76
N SER A 54 -9.71 2.47 2.56
CA SER A 54 -8.75 2.84 1.52
C SER A 54 -9.44 2.95 0.14
N PRO A 55 -9.07 3.95 -0.69
CA PRO A 55 -9.56 4.05 -2.07
C PRO A 55 -9.00 2.92 -2.97
N SER A 56 -8.15 2.05 -2.43
CA SER A 56 -7.61 0.90 -3.13
C SER A 56 -8.45 -0.36 -2.93
N ARG A 57 -8.71 -1.05 -4.04
CA ARG A 57 -9.27 -2.40 -4.08
C ARG A 57 -8.27 -3.43 -3.58
N LYS A 58 -7.02 -3.29 -4.03
CA LYS A 58 -5.91 -4.19 -3.69
C LYS A 58 -4.66 -3.37 -3.37
N ILE A 59 -3.95 -3.78 -2.32
CA ILE A 59 -2.70 -3.18 -1.90
C ILE A 59 -1.63 -4.26 -1.73
N ALA A 60 -0.54 -4.14 -2.47
CA ALA A 60 0.62 -5.01 -2.35
C ALA A 60 1.74 -4.31 -1.57
N LEU A 61 2.24 -4.95 -0.52
CA LEU A 61 3.39 -4.50 0.26
C LEU A 61 4.61 -5.35 -0.11
N VAL A 62 5.63 -4.74 -0.71
CA VAL A 62 6.90 -5.42 -1.01
C VAL A 62 7.90 -5.10 0.10
N VAL A 63 8.40 -6.11 0.79
CA VAL A 63 9.29 -5.95 1.94
C VAL A 63 10.46 -6.92 1.86
N SER A 64 11.57 -6.59 2.52
CA SER A 64 12.74 -7.46 2.63
C SER A 64 12.90 -7.99 4.05
N GLY A 65 13.12 -9.29 4.19
CA GLY A 65 13.48 -9.90 5.46
C GLY A 65 12.31 -10.21 6.40
N SER A 66 12.56 -11.15 7.30
CA SER A 66 11.54 -11.71 8.21
C SER A 66 10.99 -10.69 9.21
N LEU A 67 11.84 -9.77 9.70
CA LEU A 67 11.45 -8.75 10.68
C LEU A 67 10.48 -7.73 10.05
N HIS A 68 10.79 -7.24 8.86
CA HIS A 68 9.92 -6.31 8.14
C HIS A 68 8.60 -6.97 7.77
N ARG A 69 8.64 -8.22 7.32
CA ARG A 69 7.44 -9.03 7.06
C ARG A 69 6.56 -9.17 8.29
N LEU A 70 7.14 -9.43 9.47
CA LEU A 70 6.40 -9.50 10.73
C LEU A 70 5.74 -8.15 11.08
N GLN A 71 6.47 -7.04 10.90
CA GLN A 71 5.94 -5.70 11.13
C GLN A 71 4.79 -5.38 10.16
N ALA A 72 4.96 -5.67 8.86
CA ALA A 72 3.95 -5.42 7.84
C ALA A 72 2.67 -6.25 8.07
N ARG A 73 2.80 -7.50 8.54
CA ARG A 73 1.64 -8.34 8.91
C ARG A 73 0.76 -7.72 9.99
N ARG A 74 1.35 -6.94 10.91
CA ARG A 74 0.60 -6.24 11.96
C ARG A 74 -0.18 -5.03 11.41
N LEU A 75 0.20 -4.52 10.25
CA LEU A 75 -0.45 -3.39 9.59
C LEU A 75 -1.57 -3.85 8.63
N SER A 76 -1.46 -5.05 8.07
CA SER A 76 -2.41 -5.56 7.08
C SER A 76 -3.66 -6.19 7.73
N SER A 77 -4.85 -5.65 7.43
CA SER A 77 -6.12 -6.37 7.61
C SER A 77 -6.35 -7.35 6.44
N ALA A 78 -6.80 -8.57 6.73
CA ALA A 78 -6.60 -9.75 5.89
C ALA A 78 -7.14 -9.71 4.43
N ASP A 79 -8.13 -8.87 4.12
CA ASP A 79 -8.88 -9.07 2.86
C ASP A 79 -8.39 -8.25 1.65
N LYS A 80 -7.78 -7.07 1.87
CA LYS A 80 -7.36 -6.15 0.78
C LYS A 80 -5.84 -6.10 0.57
N HIS A 81 -5.07 -6.73 1.44
CA HIS A 81 -3.63 -6.53 1.56
C HIS A 81 -2.88 -7.84 1.39
N ARG A 82 -1.75 -7.80 0.68
CA ARG A 82 -0.85 -8.95 0.60
C ARG A 82 0.61 -8.51 0.63
N ILE A 83 1.45 -9.32 1.25
CA ILE A 83 2.88 -9.05 1.46
C ILE A 83 3.71 -9.97 0.57
N PHE A 84 4.66 -9.39 -0.15
CA PHE A 84 5.52 -10.04 -1.13
C PHE A 84 7.00 -9.77 -0.83
N ASP A 85 7.87 -10.69 -1.24
CA ASP A 85 9.32 -10.46 -1.26
C ASP A 85 9.78 -9.88 -2.60
N ARG A 86 9.02 -10.13 -3.67
CA ARG A 86 9.34 -9.70 -5.04
C ARG A 86 8.27 -8.76 -5.60
N ARG A 87 8.73 -7.71 -6.27
CA ARG A 87 7.87 -6.73 -6.95
C ARG A 87 7.04 -7.34 -8.08
N GLU A 88 7.60 -8.29 -8.81
CA GLU A 88 6.93 -8.97 -9.93
C GLU A 88 5.68 -9.71 -9.46
N GLU A 89 5.80 -10.56 -8.43
CA GLU A 89 4.68 -11.29 -7.84
C GLU A 89 3.59 -10.35 -7.30
N ALA A 90 4.01 -9.21 -6.73
CA ALA A 90 3.09 -8.19 -6.24
C ALA A 90 2.25 -7.59 -7.37
N LEU A 91 2.89 -7.28 -8.52
CA LEU A 91 2.21 -6.73 -9.68
C LEU A 91 1.28 -7.76 -10.32
N GLU A 92 1.71 -9.01 -10.46
CA GLU A 92 0.85 -10.10 -10.96
C GLU A 92 -0.42 -10.23 -10.12
N TRP A 93 -0.30 -10.26 -8.79
CA TRP A 93 -1.45 -10.35 -7.91
C TRP A 93 -2.38 -9.12 -7.97
N LEU A 94 -1.82 -7.91 -8.12
CA LEU A 94 -2.63 -6.70 -8.27
C LEU A 94 -3.54 -6.77 -9.51
N TRP A 95 -3.06 -7.39 -10.59
CA TRP A 95 -3.74 -7.43 -11.89
C TRP A 95 -4.41 -8.77 -12.23
N ALA A 96 -4.28 -9.79 -11.40
CA ALA A 96 -4.85 -11.13 -11.65
C ALA A 96 -6.37 -11.18 -11.90
N ASP A 97 -7.14 -10.17 -11.46
CA ASP A 97 -8.60 -10.11 -11.64
C ASP A 97 -9.02 -9.16 -12.78
N ALA A 98 -8.10 -8.75 -13.66
CA ALA A 98 -8.37 -7.81 -14.76
C ALA A 98 -8.93 -8.48 -16.03
N ALA A 99 -9.71 -9.56 -15.87
CA ALA A 99 -10.41 -10.24 -16.97
C ALA A 99 -11.83 -9.70 -17.14
#